data_AF-A3CL99-F1
#
_entry.id   AF-A3CL99-F1
#
_cell.length_a   1.000
_cell.length_b   1.000
_cell.length_c   1.000
_cell.angle_alpha   90.00
_cell.angle_beta   90.00
_cell.angle_gamma   90.00
#
_symmetry.space_group_name_H-M   'P 1'
#
loop_
_entity.id
_entity.type
_entity.pdbx_description
1 polymer ?
#
loop_
_entity_poly.entity_id
_entity_poly.type
_entity_poly.pdbx_seq_one_letter_code
_entity_poly.pdbx_strand_id
1 'polypeptide(L)'
;MKKRYYEFLNVLVTDCNPIRNLDFYKAGLIELFFISLVFIVSIFLRGEMHHLSMIVMNFTIIHALILFLAFLLFQKFFDTKVLQLIPTSSYLFLHFELLFWGSIFFGENHLAFFMIFIILSLSYQLINLLYQMVIVSKLRYFEQKQKINILQIHAIVLCCLSAAVAVITRLFMLSGLYMIIALVGLSIALTPLYLLGYAQVFTGWRNQVPEKW
;
A
#
# COMPACT_ATOMS: atom_id res chain seq x y z
N MET A 1 21.82 -14.06 -13.75
CA MET A 1 20.80 -13.01 -13.48
C MET A 1 19.37 -13.51 -13.69
N LYS A 2 19.04 -14.05 -14.88
CA LYS A 2 17.69 -14.56 -15.21
C LYS A 2 17.13 -15.58 -14.20
N LYS A 3 17.93 -16.57 -13.76
CA LYS A 3 17.51 -17.56 -12.74
C LYS A 3 17.21 -16.93 -11.37
N ARG A 4 18.07 -16.04 -10.87
CA ARG A 4 17.85 -15.31 -9.61
C ARG A 4 16.62 -14.40 -9.69
N TYR A 5 16.35 -13.82 -10.85
CA TYR A 5 15.16 -12.99 -11.09
C TYR A 5 13.87 -13.80 -11.01
N TYR A 6 13.79 -14.98 -11.64
CA TYR A 6 12.60 -15.84 -11.50
C TYR A 6 12.48 -16.46 -10.10
N GLU A 7 13.58 -16.77 -9.42
CA GLU A 7 13.55 -17.17 -8.00
C GLU A 7 13.05 -16.04 -7.10
N PHE A 8 13.48 -14.80 -7.38
CA PHE A 8 12.98 -13.60 -6.73
C PHE A 8 11.47 -13.45 -6.92
N LEU A 9 10.99 -13.52 -8.16
CA LEU A 9 9.56 -13.48 -8.47
C LEU A 9 8.80 -14.63 -7.78
N ASN A 10 9.34 -15.86 -7.75
CA ASN A 10 8.72 -17.00 -7.09
C ASN A 10 8.52 -16.83 -5.58
N VAL A 11 9.44 -16.13 -4.90
CA VAL A 11 9.33 -15.90 -3.46
C VAL A 11 8.49 -14.66 -3.16
N LEU A 12 8.52 -13.65 -4.04
CA LEU A 12 7.69 -12.44 -3.90
C LEU A 12 6.21 -12.72 -4.20
N VAL A 13 5.90 -13.59 -5.16
CA VAL A 13 4.51 -13.96 -5.48
C VAL A 13 4.08 -15.05 -4.52
N THR A 14 3.63 -14.61 -3.35
CA THR A 14 3.25 -15.48 -2.22
C THR A 14 1.88 -16.10 -2.41
N ASP A 15 1.01 -15.39 -3.14
CA ASP A 15 -0.32 -15.83 -3.50
C ASP A 15 -0.46 -15.83 -5.02
N CYS A 16 -0.94 -16.94 -5.56
CA CYS A 16 -1.19 -17.14 -6.99
C CYS A 16 -2.66 -17.48 -7.25
N ASN A 17 -3.49 -17.38 -6.21
CA ASN A 17 -4.91 -17.50 -6.40
C ASN A 17 -5.36 -16.34 -7.29
N PRO A 18 -6.27 -16.60 -8.23
CA PRO A 18 -6.87 -15.54 -9.03
C PRO A 18 -7.58 -14.56 -8.10
N ILE A 19 -7.63 -13.29 -8.53
CA ILE A 19 -8.41 -12.25 -7.85
C ILE A 19 -9.85 -12.73 -7.68
N ARG A 20 -10.42 -12.52 -6.49
CA ARG A 20 -11.79 -12.92 -6.13
C ARG A 20 -12.62 -11.69 -5.78
N ASN A 21 -13.93 -11.89 -5.67
CA ASN A 21 -14.86 -10.89 -5.12
C ASN A 21 -14.39 -10.34 -3.76
N LEU A 22 -13.74 -11.18 -2.94
CA LEU A 22 -13.18 -10.79 -1.65
C LEU A 22 -12.16 -9.65 -1.75
N ASP A 23 -11.37 -9.57 -2.82
CA ASP A 23 -10.33 -8.55 -2.96
C ASP A 23 -10.95 -7.18 -3.28
N PHE A 24 -12.03 -7.16 -4.07
CA PHE A 24 -12.86 -5.96 -4.26
C PHE A 24 -13.51 -5.52 -2.94
N TYR A 25 -14.05 -6.45 -2.14
CA TYR A 25 -14.62 -6.10 -0.84
C TYR A 25 -13.59 -5.51 0.11
N LYS A 26 -12.37 -6.08 0.17
CA LYS A 26 -11.28 -5.55 1.00
C LYS A 26 -10.86 -4.14 0.56
N ALA A 27 -10.66 -3.92 -0.74
CA ALA A 27 -10.29 -2.62 -1.28
C ALA A 27 -11.39 -1.58 -0.97
N GLY A 28 -12.67 -1.92 -1.21
CA GLY A 28 -13.79 -1.02 -0.97
C GLY A 28 -14.00 -0.70 0.51
N LEU A 29 -13.80 -1.67 1.40
CA LEU A 29 -13.89 -1.46 2.84
C LEU A 29 -12.81 -0.49 3.34
N ILE A 30 -11.60 -0.60 2.81
CA ILE A 30 -10.48 0.27 3.19
C ILE A 30 -10.72 1.69 2.68
N GLU A 31 -11.20 1.86 1.45
CA GLU A 31 -11.57 3.18 0.94
C GLU A 31 -12.70 3.81 1.74
N LEU A 32 -13.73 3.04 2.10
CA LEU A 32 -14.82 3.53 2.96
C LEU A 32 -14.29 3.98 4.33
N PHE A 33 -13.38 3.21 4.92
CA PHE A 33 -12.71 3.60 6.16
C PHE A 33 -11.92 4.90 6.00
N PHE A 34 -11.17 5.04 4.91
CA PHE A 34 -10.39 6.25 4.63
C PHE A 34 -11.28 7.48 4.39
N ILE A 35 -12.35 7.36 3.59
CA ILE A 35 -13.35 8.42 3.40
C ILE A 35 -13.91 8.85 4.76
N SER A 36 -14.28 7.89 5.62
CA SER A 36 -14.82 8.17 6.94
C SER A 36 -13.82 8.94 7.82
N LEU A 37 -12.54 8.54 7.78
CA LEU A 37 -11.47 9.23 8.50
C LEU A 37 -11.27 10.67 8.00
N VAL A 38 -11.15 10.86 6.68
CA VAL A 38 -11.00 12.17 6.07
C VAL A 38 -12.21 13.05 6.40
N PHE A 39 -13.43 12.51 6.33
CA PHE A 39 -14.66 13.23 6.66
C PHE A 39 -14.66 13.71 8.11
N ILE A 40 -14.39 12.82 9.07
CA ILE A 40 -14.35 13.16 10.51
C ILE A 40 -13.35 14.27 10.77
N VAL A 41 -12.15 14.18 10.23
CA VAL A 41 -11.12 15.21 10.43
C VAL A 41 -11.50 16.52 9.75
N SER A 42 -12.11 16.45 8.56
CA SER A 42 -12.54 17.63 7.79
C SER A 42 -13.53 18.51 8.55
N ILE A 43 -14.35 17.94 9.46
CA ILE A 43 -15.27 18.70 10.34
C ILE A 43 -14.52 19.72 11.19
N PHE A 44 -13.28 19.42 11.57
CA PHE A 44 -12.46 20.28 12.42
C PHE A 44 -11.55 21.23 11.64
N LEU A 45 -11.40 21.03 10.33
CA LEU A 45 -10.57 21.88 9.48
C LEU A 45 -11.32 23.14 9.04
N ARG A 46 -10.58 24.22 8.76
CA ARG A 46 -11.12 25.48 8.25
C ARG A 46 -10.26 26.02 7.10
N GLY A 47 -10.85 26.92 6.31
CA GLY A 47 -10.15 27.61 5.23
C GLY A 47 -9.60 26.66 4.17
N GLU A 48 -8.35 26.91 3.75
CA GLU A 48 -7.69 26.15 2.69
C GLU A 48 -7.49 24.67 3.03
N MET A 49 -7.11 24.35 4.27
CA MET A 49 -6.94 22.95 4.70
C MET A 49 -8.23 22.15 4.58
N HIS A 50 -9.37 22.77 4.92
CA HIS A 50 -10.68 22.13 4.73
C HIS A 50 -10.95 21.89 3.25
N HIS A 51 -10.75 22.90 2.39
CA HIS A 51 -10.95 22.76 0.96
C HIS A 51 -10.09 21.64 0.35
N LEU A 52 -8.80 21.58 0.67
CA LEU A 52 -7.90 20.52 0.21
C LEU A 52 -8.34 19.13 0.72
N SER A 53 -8.72 19.03 2.00
CA SER A 53 -9.23 17.78 2.57
C SER A 53 -10.51 17.30 1.87
N MET A 54 -11.39 18.23 1.47
CA MET A 54 -12.60 17.91 0.72
C MET A 54 -12.30 17.47 -0.73
N ILE A 55 -11.24 18.00 -1.36
CA ILE A 55 -10.77 17.49 -2.65
C ILE A 55 -10.33 16.04 -2.52
N VAL A 56 -9.54 15.70 -1.49
CA VAL A 56 -9.14 14.31 -1.22
C VAL A 56 -10.37 13.43 -1.07
N MET A 57 -11.33 13.83 -0.24
CA MET A 57 -12.54 13.07 -0.02
C MET A 57 -13.33 12.81 -1.32
N ASN A 58 -13.50 13.83 -2.16
CA ASN A 58 -14.20 13.68 -3.43
C ASN A 58 -13.48 12.71 -4.38
N PHE A 59 -12.15 12.79 -4.43
CA PHE A 59 -11.34 11.88 -5.23
C PHE A 59 -11.48 10.43 -4.75
N THR A 60 -11.43 10.20 -3.44
CA THR A 60 -11.62 8.87 -2.85
C THR A 60 -13.03 8.34 -3.09
N ILE A 61 -14.07 9.19 -3.01
CA ILE A 61 -15.46 8.78 -3.34
C ILE A 61 -15.58 8.35 -4.80
N ILE A 62 -15.01 9.11 -5.73
CA ILE A 62 -15.02 8.77 -7.16
C ILE A 62 -14.30 7.43 -7.38
N HIS A 63 -13.16 7.23 -6.73
CA HIS A 63 -12.42 5.98 -6.83
C HIS A 63 -13.20 4.78 -6.27
N ALA A 64 -13.90 4.94 -5.14
CA ALA A 64 -14.77 3.91 -4.58
C ALA A 64 -15.92 3.55 -5.54
N LEU A 65 -16.48 4.54 -6.24
CA LEU A 65 -17.48 4.30 -7.29
C LEU A 65 -16.90 3.53 -8.47
N ILE A 66 -15.69 3.85 -8.91
CA ILE A 66 -14.97 3.12 -9.97
C ILE A 66 -14.74 1.67 -9.53
N LEU A 67 -14.30 1.45 -8.29
CA LEU A 67 -14.09 0.12 -7.73
C LEU A 67 -15.39 -0.69 -7.68
N PHE A 68 -16.50 -0.06 -7.30
CA PHE A 68 -17.83 -0.68 -7.32
C PHE A 68 -18.27 -1.05 -8.75
N LEU A 69 -18.12 -0.15 -9.71
CA LEU A 69 -18.45 -0.42 -11.11
C LEU A 69 -17.58 -1.56 -11.67
N ALA A 70 -16.29 -1.54 -11.37
CA ALA A 70 -15.35 -2.59 -11.74
C ALA A 70 -15.73 -3.94 -11.13
N PHE A 71 -16.17 -3.96 -9.88
CA PHE A 71 -16.68 -5.16 -9.23
C PHE A 71 -17.90 -5.75 -9.95
N LEU A 72 -18.85 -4.90 -10.36
CA LEU A 72 -20.03 -5.34 -11.12
C LEU A 72 -19.64 -5.92 -12.48
N LEU A 73 -18.72 -5.27 -13.20
CA LEU A 73 -18.19 -5.77 -14.46
C LEU A 73 -17.42 -7.08 -14.27
N PHE A 74 -16.66 -7.20 -13.17
CA PHE A 74 -15.90 -8.39 -12.84
C PHE A 74 -16.79 -9.62 -12.67
N GLN A 75 -18.04 -9.47 -12.18
CA GLN A 75 -18.99 -10.60 -12.09
C GLN A 75 -19.25 -11.26 -13.45
N LYS A 76 -19.16 -10.50 -14.54
CA LYS A 76 -19.41 -10.99 -15.91
C LYS A 76 -18.12 -11.26 -16.69
N PHE A 77 -17.04 -10.53 -16.39
CA PHE A 77 -15.79 -10.52 -17.16
C PHE A 77 -14.57 -10.88 -16.31
N PHE A 78 -14.71 -11.85 -15.40
CA PHE A 78 -13.71 -12.19 -14.38
C PHE A 78 -12.32 -12.55 -14.95
N ASP A 79 -12.24 -13.06 -16.19
CA ASP A 79 -10.97 -13.40 -16.85
C ASP A 79 -10.17 -12.17 -17.32
N THR A 80 -10.75 -10.97 -17.25
CA THR A 80 -10.12 -9.75 -17.77
C THR A 80 -9.03 -9.25 -16.81
N LYS A 81 -7.77 -9.35 -17.23
CA LYS A 81 -6.62 -8.83 -16.45
C LYS A 81 -6.76 -7.38 -16.04
N VAL A 82 -7.35 -6.53 -16.89
CA VAL A 82 -7.58 -5.11 -16.58
C VAL A 82 -8.48 -4.96 -15.35
N LEU A 83 -9.59 -5.72 -15.28
CA LEU A 83 -10.47 -5.69 -14.11
C LEU A 83 -9.82 -6.27 -12.86
N GLN A 84 -8.97 -7.29 -13.01
CA GLN A 84 -8.20 -7.88 -11.91
C GLN A 84 -7.15 -6.92 -11.32
N LEU A 85 -6.62 -5.97 -12.11
CA LEU A 85 -5.67 -4.98 -11.61
C LEU A 85 -6.31 -3.92 -10.72
N ILE A 86 -7.61 -3.65 -10.89
CA ILE A 86 -8.30 -2.56 -10.19
C ILE A 86 -8.20 -2.69 -8.67
N PRO A 87 -8.66 -3.78 -8.02
CA PRO A 87 -8.60 -3.87 -6.55
C PRO A 87 -7.18 -3.80 -6.02
N THR A 88 -6.19 -4.28 -6.79
CA THR A 88 -4.78 -4.19 -6.40
C THR A 88 -4.23 -2.76 -6.53
N SER A 89 -4.59 -2.06 -7.60
CA SER A 89 -4.19 -0.68 -7.85
C SER A 89 -4.79 0.29 -6.84
N SER A 90 -5.97 -0.04 -6.31
CA SER A 90 -6.64 0.76 -5.30
C SER A 90 -5.82 0.96 -4.03
N TYR A 91 -4.99 -0.01 -3.65
CA TYR A 91 -4.10 0.14 -2.50
C TYR A 91 -2.96 1.13 -2.75
N LEU A 92 -2.40 1.17 -3.96
CA LEU A 92 -1.38 2.17 -4.34
C LEU A 92 -1.99 3.57 -4.39
N PHE A 93 -3.21 3.65 -4.91
CA PHE A 93 -3.97 4.89 -4.95
C PHE A 93 -4.24 5.41 -3.54
N LEU A 94 -4.76 4.57 -2.64
CA LEU A 94 -4.96 4.91 -1.24
C LEU A 94 -3.66 5.38 -0.56
N HIS A 95 -2.55 4.71 -0.83
CA HIS A 95 -1.25 5.13 -0.31
C HIS A 95 -0.94 6.57 -0.73
N PHE A 96 -1.10 6.90 -2.02
CA PHE A 96 -0.89 8.23 -2.56
C PHE A 96 -1.85 9.27 -1.95
N GLU A 97 -3.14 8.93 -1.82
CA GLU A 97 -4.13 9.79 -1.16
C GLU A 97 -3.76 10.08 0.29
N LEU A 98 -3.27 9.09 1.04
CA LEU A 98 -2.86 9.24 2.43
C LEU A 98 -1.59 10.09 2.55
N LEU A 99 -0.64 9.97 1.62
CA LEU A 99 0.53 10.85 1.56
C LEU A 99 0.12 12.30 1.30
N PHE A 100 -0.78 12.53 0.35
CA PHE A 100 -1.26 13.88 0.03
C PHE A 100 -2.10 14.45 1.17
N TRP A 101 -3.03 13.67 1.71
CA TRP A 101 -3.85 14.06 2.84
C TRP A 101 -3.01 14.35 4.08
N GLY A 102 -1.97 13.55 4.37
CA GLY A 102 -1.03 13.83 5.45
C GLY A 102 -0.24 15.13 5.23
N SER A 103 0.07 15.49 3.99
CA SER A 103 0.85 16.69 3.72
C SER A 103 0.06 17.99 3.93
N ILE A 104 -1.27 17.97 3.82
CA ILE A 104 -2.11 19.18 4.00
C ILE A 104 -1.95 19.80 5.40
N PHE A 105 -1.60 18.98 6.40
CA PHE A 105 -1.40 19.43 7.78
C PHE A 105 -0.13 20.27 7.97
N PHE A 106 0.72 20.37 6.95
CA PHE A 106 1.90 21.24 6.93
C PHE A 106 1.61 22.62 6.33
N GLY A 107 0.32 22.97 6.12
CA GLY A 107 -0.14 24.30 5.74
C GLY A 107 0.36 24.73 4.36
N GLU A 108 0.92 25.93 4.26
CA GLU A 108 1.42 26.50 2.99
C GLU A 108 2.49 25.61 2.31
N ASN A 109 3.23 24.81 3.09
CA ASN A 109 4.27 23.92 2.58
C ASN A 109 3.75 22.52 2.20
N HIS A 110 2.44 22.29 2.13
CA HIS A 110 1.87 20.96 1.89
C HIS A 110 2.37 20.28 0.62
N LEU A 111 2.62 21.03 -0.47
CA LEU A 111 3.19 20.46 -1.70
C LEU A 111 4.63 20.00 -1.50
N ALA A 112 5.45 20.77 -0.78
CA ALA A 112 6.82 20.38 -0.49
C ALA A 112 6.86 19.12 0.38
N PHE A 113 6.04 19.06 1.44
CA PHE A 113 5.92 17.87 2.27
C PHE A 113 5.35 16.67 1.53
N PHE A 114 4.43 16.90 0.60
CA PHE A 114 3.93 15.84 -0.28
C PHE A 114 5.06 15.23 -1.11
N MET A 115 5.88 16.06 -1.75
CA MET A 115 7.03 15.59 -2.53
C MET A 115 8.05 14.87 -1.64
N ILE A 116 8.31 15.36 -0.42
CA ILE A 116 9.16 14.66 0.56
C ILE A 116 8.60 13.28 0.89
N PHE A 117 7.30 13.16 1.15
CA PHE A 117 6.65 11.88 1.44
C PHE A 117 6.72 10.91 0.26
N ILE A 118 6.54 11.39 -0.97
CA ILE A 118 6.72 10.59 -2.17
C ILE A 118 8.16 10.09 -2.30
N ILE A 119 9.16 10.98 -2.16
CA ILE A 119 10.58 10.61 -2.21
C ILE A 119 10.92 9.59 -1.13
N LEU A 120 10.42 9.78 0.09
CA LEU A 120 10.63 8.87 1.20
C LEU A 120 10.01 7.49 0.94
N SER A 121 8.78 7.46 0.42
CA SER A 121 8.10 6.22 0.04
C SER A 121 8.85 5.46 -1.05
N LEU A 122 9.23 6.16 -2.14
CA LEU A 122 9.97 5.55 -3.25
C LEU A 122 11.35 5.05 -2.80
N SER A 123 12.05 5.81 -1.96
CA SER A 123 13.35 5.42 -1.41
C SER A 123 13.22 4.17 -0.54
N TYR A 124 12.19 4.10 0.31
CA TYR A 124 11.90 2.94 1.13
C TYR A 124 11.58 1.69 0.28
N GLN A 125 10.73 1.85 -0.74
CA GLN A 125 10.40 0.76 -1.66
C GLN A 125 11.62 0.26 -2.43
N LEU A 126 12.52 1.16 -2.86
CA LEU A 126 13.77 0.80 -3.52
C LEU A 126 14.70 0.03 -2.58
N ILE A 127 14.91 0.52 -1.35
CA ILE A 127 15.73 -0.17 -0.34
C ILE A 127 15.15 -1.55 -0.06
N ASN A 128 13.83 -1.65 0.08
CA ASN A 128 13.16 -2.93 0.28
C ASN A 128 13.39 -3.88 -0.91
N LEU A 129 13.21 -3.41 -2.14
CA LEU A 129 13.45 -4.21 -3.34
C LEU A 129 14.89 -4.77 -3.37
N LEU A 130 15.88 -3.93 -3.07
CA LEU A 130 17.28 -4.32 -2.99
C LEU A 130 17.52 -5.35 -1.87
N TYR A 131 16.95 -5.13 -0.68
CA TYR A 131 17.01 -6.08 0.44
C TYR A 131 16.44 -7.44 0.05
N GLN A 132 15.25 -7.48 -0.53
CA GLN A 132 14.56 -8.70 -0.94
C GLN A 132 15.36 -9.44 -2.03
N MET A 133 15.92 -8.72 -3.02
CA MET A 133 16.78 -9.32 -4.05
C MET A 133 18.05 -9.98 -3.48
N VAL A 134 18.65 -9.39 -2.44
CA VAL A 134 19.85 -9.94 -1.79
C VAL A 134 19.52 -11.18 -0.98
N ILE A 135 18.44 -11.14 -0.18
CA ILE A 135 18.14 -12.21 0.76
C ILE A 135 17.42 -13.41 0.13
N VAL A 136 16.68 -13.22 -0.96
CA VAL A 136 15.82 -14.27 -1.54
C VAL A 136 16.56 -15.57 -1.87
N SER A 137 17.80 -15.46 -2.37
CA SER A 137 18.63 -16.62 -2.69
C SER A 137 19.05 -17.42 -1.45
N LYS A 138 19.20 -16.74 -0.30
CA LYS A 138 19.53 -17.35 0.99
C LYS A 138 18.33 -18.02 1.63
N LEU A 139 17.12 -17.59 1.25
CA LEU A 139 15.88 -18.09 1.81
C LEU A 139 15.36 -19.35 1.14
N ARG A 140 16.03 -19.87 0.10
CA ARG A 140 15.56 -21.02 -0.69
C ARG A 140 15.10 -22.22 0.16
N TYR A 141 15.84 -22.54 1.21
CA TYR A 141 15.63 -23.73 2.05
C TYR A 141 14.58 -23.54 3.17
N PHE A 142 14.03 -22.35 3.34
CA PHE A 142 13.00 -22.08 4.34
C PHE A 142 11.61 -22.45 3.84
N GLU A 143 10.69 -22.74 4.75
CA GLU A 143 9.28 -22.91 4.42
C GLU A 143 8.68 -21.60 3.90
N GLN A 144 7.65 -21.70 3.04
CA GLN A 144 7.04 -20.53 2.40
C GLN A 144 6.58 -19.48 3.42
N LYS A 145 5.95 -19.89 4.53
CA LYS A 145 5.51 -18.98 5.58
C LYS A 145 6.68 -18.23 6.24
N GLN A 146 7.79 -18.92 6.48
CA GLN A 146 8.99 -18.32 7.07
C GLN A 146 9.67 -17.35 6.09
N LYS A 147 9.73 -17.71 4.80
CA LYS A 147 10.23 -16.82 3.73
C LYS A 147 9.49 -15.49 3.75
N ILE A 148 8.15 -15.54 3.75
CA ILE A 148 7.30 -14.34 3.74
C ILE A 148 7.58 -13.45 4.94
N ASN A 149 7.59 -14.03 6.15
CA ASN A 149 7.85 -13.29 7.37
C ASN A 149 9.21 -12.60 7.34
N ILE A 150 10.25 -13.27 6.84
CA ILE A 150 11.60 -12.70 6.72
C ILE A 150 11.61 -11.60 5.65
N LEU A 151 10.97 -11.81 4.50
CA LEU A 151 10.88 -10.80 3.44
C LEU A 151 10.15 -9.54 3.89
N GLN A 152 9.25 -9.64 4.87
CA GLN A 152 8.43 -8.53 5.36
C GLN A 152 8.95 -7.90 6.66
N ILE A 153 10.10 -8.36 7.19
CA ILE A 153 10.59 -7.89 8.49
C ILE A 153 10.84 -6.38 8.52
N HIS A 154 11.32 -5.81 7.40
CA HIS A 154 11.53 -4.36 7.26
C HIS A 154 10.21 -3.57 7.38
N ALA A 155 9.10 -4.11 6.88
CA ALA A 155 7.78 -3.51 6.95
C ALA A 155 7.27 -3.54 8.40
N ILE A 156 7.43 -4.69 9.07
CA ILE A 156 7.05 -4.86 10.48
C ILE A 156 7.83 -3.87 11.36
N VAL A 157 9.14 -3.76 11.17
CA VAL A 157 9.98 -2.82 11.95
C VAL A 157 9.51 -1.38 11.76
N LEU A 158 9.22 -0.95 10.52
CA LEU A 158 8.75 0.41 10.27
C LEU A 158 7.34 0.64 10.84
N CYS A 159 6.44 -0.34 10.77
CA CYS A 159 5.14 -0.30 11.44
C CYS A 159 5.29 -0.10 12.96
N CYS A 160 6.18 -0.86 13.59
CA CYS A 160 6.44 -0.74 15.03
C CYS A 160 7.02 0.64 15.39
N LEU A 161 7.94 1.18 14.59
CA LEU A 161 8.49 2.52 14.79
C LEU A 161 7.41 3.60 14.64
N SER A 162 6.56 3.49 13.61
CA SER A 162 5.43 4.40 13.42
C SER A 162 4.47 4.35 14.61
N ALA A 163 4.10 3.16 15.09
CA ALA A 163 3.27 3.00 16.27
C ALA A 163 3.93 3.57 17.53
N ALA A 164 5.24 3.39 17.72
CA ALA A 164 5.98 3.97 18.83
C ALA A 164 5.95 5.50 18.79
N VAL A 165 6.15 6.11 17.61
CA VAL A 165 6.04 7.57 17.43
C VAL A 165 4.63 8.04 17.79
N ALA A 166 3.58 7.32 17.36
CA ALA A 166 2.20 7.63 17.73
C ALA A 166 1.95 7.58 19.25
N VAL A 167 2.42 6.51 19.91
CA VAL A 167 2.27 6.34 21.36
C VAL A 167 3.03 7.41 22.12
N ILE A 168 4.29 7.68 21.77
CA ILE A 168 5.11 8.73 22.41
C ILE A 168 4.45 10.09 22.21
N THR A 169 3.96 10.39 21.00
CA THR A 169 3.25 11.64 20.70
C THR A 169 2.08 11.86 21.64
N ARG A 170 1.29 10.81 21.90
CA ARG A 170 0.16 10.89 22.83
C ARG A 170 0.57 10.90 24.30
N LEU A 171 1.54 10.08 24.70
CA LEU A 171 2.00 9.97 26.08
C LEU A 171 2.58 11.29 26.59
N PHE A 172 3.35 11.99 25.75
CA PHE A 172 4.01 13.24 26.08
C PHE A 172 3.27 14.48 25.58
N MET A 173 2.03 14.33 25.08
CA MET A 173 1.22 15.43 24.57
C MET A 173 1.97 16.30 23.53
N LEU A 174 2.73 15.66 22.64
CA LEU A 174 3.47 16.33 21.57
C LEU A 174 2.50 16.85 20.50
N SER A 175 3.03 17.69 19.60
CA SER A 175 2.29 18.22 18.46
C SER A 175 1.61 17.11 17.63
N GLY A 176 0.38 17.38 17.19
CA GLY A 176 -0.37 16.49 16.29
C GLY A 176 0.36 16.19 14.98
N LEU A 177 1.33 17.02 14.56
CA LEU A 177 2.16 16.77 13.38
C LEU A 177 2.93 15.44 13.47
N TYR A 178 3.41 15.05 14.66
CA TYR A 178 4.09 13.76 14.83
C TYR A 178 3.13 12.58 14.65
N MET A 179 1.85 12.80 14.92
CA MET A 179 0.80 11.80 14.68
C MET A 179 0.54 11.63 13.18
N ILE A 180 0.61 12.72 12.41
CA ILE A 180 0.58 12.67 10.94
C ILE A 180 1.82 11.96 10.39
N ILE A 181 3.02 12.26 10.90
CA ILE A 181 4.26 11.58 10.50
C ILE A 181 4.17 10.08 10.77
N ALA A 182 3.66 9.68 11.93
CA ALA A 182 3.43 8.27 12.25
C ALA A 182 2.44 7.64 11.25
N LEU A 183 1.32 8.29 10.94
CA LEU A 183 0.35 7.77 9.98
C LEU A 183 0.95 7.60 8.57
N VAL A 184 1.74 8.56 8.11
CA VAL A 184 2.47 8.50 6.84
C VAL A 184 3.50 7.36 6.86
N GLY A 185 4.25 7.22 7.95
CA GLY A 185 5.20 6.12 8.14
C GLY A 185 4.53 4.74 8.12
N LEU A 186 3.33 4.63 8.70
CA LEU A 186 2.52 3.40 8.64
C LEU A 186 2.10 3.11 7.20
N SER A 187 1.62 4.13 6.47
CA SER A 187 1.24 4.00 5.07
C SER A 187 2.39 3.48 4.20
N ILE A 188 3.60 4.04 4.36
CA ILE A 188 4.83 3.60 3.68
C ILE A 188 5.19 2.16 4.04
N ALA A 189 5.08 1.79 5.33
CA ALA A 189 5.41 0.45 5.80
C ALA A 189 4.47 -0.63 5.23
N LEU A 190 3.20 -0.28 4.99
CA LEU A 190 2.19 -1.20 4.47
C LEU A 190 2.21 -1.31 2.93
N THR A 191 2.77 -0.33 2.20
CA THR A 191 2.81 -0.36 0.73
C THR A 191 3.38 -1.65 0.12
N PRO A 192 4.47 -2.24 0.65
CA PRO A 192 4.99 -3.51 0.15
C PRO A 192 3.99 -4.65 0.27
N LEU A 193 3.17 -4.69 1.33
CA LEU A 193 2.14 -5.72 1.49
C LEU A 193 1.08 -5.61 0.38
N TYR A 194 0.79 -4.38 -0.03
CA TYR A 194 -0.17 -4.09 -1.09
C TYR A 194 0.36 -4.38 -2.49
N LEU A 195 1.66 -4.13 -2.73
CA LEU A 195 2.33 -4.45 -4.01
C LEU A 195 2.37 -5.96 -4.31
N LEU A 196 2.34 -6.82 -3.28
CA LEU A 196 2.32 -8.27 -3.46
C LEU A 196 1.07 -8.76 -4.23
N GLY A 197 -0.06 -8.05 -4.12
CA GLY A 197 -1.27 -8.37 -4.87
C GLY A 197 -1.15 -8.13 -6.38
N TYR A 198 -0.20 -7.30 -6.85
CA TYR A 198 0.00 -7.07 -8.29
C TYR A 198 0.56 -8.32 -8.97
N ALA A 199 1.28 -9.12 -8.19
CA ALA A 199 1.90 -10.33 -8.66
C ALA A 199 0.90 -11.48 -8.87
N GLN A 200 -0.29 -11.43 -8.24
CA GLN A 200 -1.40 -12.36 -8.47
C GLN A 200 -2.00 -12.25 -9.89
N VAL A 201 -1.99 -11.05 -10.48
CA VAL A 201 -2.60 -10.80 -11.80
C VAL A 201 -1.71 -11.27 -12.97
N PHE A 202 -0.40 -11.33 -12.74
CA PHE A 202 0.59 -11.69 -13.76
C PHE A 202 1.31 -13.00 -13.38
N THR A 203 0.63 -14.14 -13.45
CA THR A 203 1.20 -15.47 -13.13
C THR A 203 1.99 -16.12 -14.27
N GLY A 204 1.99 -15.52 -15.47
CA GLY A 204 2.57 -16.12 -16.68
C GLY A 204 4.08 -16.41 -16.64
N TRP A 205 4.81 -15.83 -15.68
CA TRP A 205 6.24 -16.09 -15.49
C TRP A 205 6.50 -17.43 -14.75
N ARG A 206 5.52 -17.99 -14.02
CA ARG A 206 5.67 -19.28 -13.32
C ARG A 206 5.79 -20.46 -14.29
N ASN A 207 5.09 -20.38 -15.43
CA ASN A 207 5.17 -21.38 -16.52
C ASN A 207 6.55 -21.39 -17.22
N GLN A 208 7.45 -20.46 -16.90
CA GLN A 208 8.79 -20.37 -17.48
C GLN A 208 9.87 -21.04 -16.61
N VAL A 209 9.50 -21.60 -15.44
CA VAL A 209 10.41 -22.31 -14.55
C VAL A 209 9.98 -23.79 -14.51
N PRO A 210 10.78 -24.73 -15.04
CA PRO A 210 10.40 -26.15 -15.03
C PRO A 210 10.32 -26.68 -13.59
N GLU A 211 9.26 -27.44 -13.29
CA GLU A 211 8.89 -28.00 -11.97
C GLU A 211 9.94 -28.91 -11.30
N LYS A 212 11.10 -29.16 -11.91
CA LYS A 212 12.09 -30.14 -11.44
C LYS A 212 13.48 -29.57 -11.26
N TRP A 213 13.71 -28.64 -10.32
CA TRP A 213 15.07 -28.31 -9.85
C TRP A 213 15.10 -27.82 -8.40
#